data_AF-N9Y622-F1
#
_entry.id   AF-N9Y622-F1
#
_cell.length_a   1.000
_cell.length_b   1.000
_cell.length_c   1.000
_cell.angle_alpha   90.00
_cell.angle_beta   90.00
_cell.angle_gamma   90.00
#
_symmetry.space_group_name_H-M   'P 1'
#
loop_
_entity.id
_entity.type
_entity.pdbx_description
1 polymer ?
#
loop_
_entity_poly.entity_id
_entity_poly.type
_entity_poly.pdbx_seq_one_letter_code
_entity_poly.pdbx_strand_id
1 'polypeptide(L)'
;MLNKYYENNLDRKEMLLNILEYILAIVVVINSNSVWNFMYISKKVTYVTIVALYILIILSFKDIISIRKNFKKLIYVFMFLSIYNMAYALFSGVNRVNFIIDFVVILIGFLLYNLGLINKGQKYRFLLKISNIIVILAAISLIFYFLGSLVHLIYPSNQMYYTWGGDRFIPNYYNIYYETQTIHLSGREFIRNSGIFTEAPMYSFILSIGLMCELFVRKNLNKIAVGILIVTILTTLSTTGILIMMSLIFFKILIVISKSKYRKMLFRIIIPLLIIIGVVIGGYFLINKIHQVNGKTGSFSVRMDDFRVGFEAWKSHKLLGWGYNQYDYVRQYMNLVLRGTDIGGSSGLLALLPEGGLMQLLIYIAPLFLSIAYSIKKRKVGYAIVSVILFVLLTVTKIPYRYIIIYFLSIGWSILFMNWDNTKKDDKIYEERSNDE
;
A
#
# COMPACT_ATOMS: atom_id res chain seq x y z
N MET A 1 12.59 0.63 45.58
CA MET A 1 11.35 -0.07 45.16
C MET A 1 10.49 0.75 44.20
N LEU A 2 10.22 2.04 44.45
CA LEU A 2 9.44 2.90 43.53
C LEU A 2 10.05 3.00 42.12
N ASN A 3 11.35 3.25 41.96
CA ASN A 3 11.98 3.33 40.63
C ASN A 3 11.85 2.04 39.81
N LYS A 4 12.07 0.88 40.44
CA LYS A 4 11.90 -0.45 39.81
C LYS A 4 10.44 -0.73 39.42
N TYR A 5 9.47 -0.24 40.21
CA TYR A 5 8.05 -0.32 39.89
C TYR A 5 7.67 0.59 38.71
N TYR A 6 8.22 1.81 38.63
CA TYR A 6 8.01 2.71 37.49
C TYR A 6 8.63 2.18 36.20
N GLU A 7 9.86 1.68 36.26
CA GLU A 7 10.56 1.04 35.12
C GLU A 7 9.78 -0.18 34.60
N ASN A 8 9.33 -1.06 35.49
CA ASN A 8 8.52 -2.22 35.12
C ASN A 8 7.18 -1.84 34.46
N ASN A 9 6.55 -0.75 34.89
CA ASN A 9 5.29 -0.28 34.29
C ASN A 9 5.49 0.40 32.93
N LEU A 10 6.61 1.12 32.75
CA LEU A 10 7.02 1.69 31.47
C LEU A 10 7.27 0.57 30.45
N ASP A 11 7.96 -0.50 30.86
CA ASP A 11 8.25 -1.64 30.01
C ASP A 11 6.98 -2.41 29.61
N ARG A 12 6.05 -2.65 30.56
CA ARG A 12 4.74 -3.25 30.27
C ARG A 12 3.90 -2.43 29.28
N LYS A 13 3.88 -1.10 29.43
CA LYS A 13 3.17 -0.20 28.52
C LYS A 13 3.75 -0.30 27.10
N GLU A 14 5.07 -0.30 27.00
CA GLU A 14 5.79 -0.38 25.73
C GLU A 14 5.59 -1.74 25.04
N MET A 15 5.58 -2.83 25.81
CA MET A 15 5.22 -4.17 25.33
C MET A 15 3.80 -4.20 24.78
N LEU A 16 2.82 -3.65 25.52
CA LEU A 16 1.43 -3.58 25.07
C LEU A 16 1.27 -2.77 23.78
N LEU A 17 1.94 -1.61 23.69
CA LEU A 17 1.98 -0.80 22.46
C LEU A 17 2.51 -1.64 21.28
N ASN A 18 3.63 -2.34 21.48
CA ASN A 18 4.22 -3.19 20.45
C ASN A 18 3.26 -4.30 19.96
N ILE A 19 2.60 -5.00 20.89
CA ILE A 19 1.62 -6.05 20.55
C ILE A 19 0.46 -5.46 19.75
N LEU A 20 -0.14 -4.37 20.24
CA LEU A 20 -1.27 -3.71 19.57
C LEU A 20 -0.90 -3.19 18.19
N GLU A 21 0.31 -2.65 18.02
CA GLU A 21 0.81 -2.21 16.72
C GLU A 21 0.98 -3.38 15.74
N TYR A 22 1.42 -4.56 16.20
CA TYR A 22 1.49 -5.74 15.33
C TYR A 22 0.10 -6.28 14.98
N ILE A 23 -0.84 -6.29 15.93
CA ILE A 23 -2.25 -6.63 15.66
C ILE A 23 -2.80 -5.67 14.59
N LEU A 24 -2.59 -4.36 14.77
CA LEU A 24 -3.03 -3.34 13.84
C LEU A 24 -2.36 -3.50 12.46
N ALA A 25 -1.07 -3.83 12.41
CA ALA A 25 -0.34 -4.08 11.17
C ALA A 25 -0.92 -5.29 10.42
N ILE A 26 -1.23 -6.38 11.13
CA ILE A 26 -1.85 -7.58 10.54
C ILE A 26 -3.21 -7.22 9.92
N VAL A 27 -4.11 -6.57 10.66
CA VAL A 27 -5.45 -6.24 10.12
C VAL A 27 -5.39 -5.25 8.96
N VAL A 28 -4.43 -4.32 8.95
CA VAL A 28 -4.18 -3.41 7.81
C VAL A 28 -3.76 -4.18 6.56
N VAL A 29 -2.86 -5.17 6.70
CA VAL A 29 -2.41 -6.01 5.58
C VAL A 29 -3.55 -6.92 5.09
N ILE A 30 -4.31 -7.54 6.00
CA ILE A 30 -5.47 -8.38 5.68
C ILE A 30 -6.55 -7.58 4.94
N ASN A 31 -6.84 -6.35 5.36
CA ASN A 31 -7.83 -5.51 4.70
C ASN A 31 -7.47 -5.19 3.23
N SER A 32 -6.20 -5.35 2.84
CA SER A 32 -5.69 -4.96 1.53
C SER A 32 -5.98 -5.99 0.43
N ASN A 33 -7.27 -6.27 0.19
CA ASN A 33 -7.74 -7.29 -0.77
C ASN A 33 -7.15 -8.69 -0.49
N SER A 34 -7.06 -9.10 0.78
CA SER A 34 -6.81 -10.52 1.09
C SER A 34 -8.04 -11.38 0.76
N VAL A 35 -7.82 -12.66 0.50
CA VAL A 35 -8.91 -13.65 0.37
C VAL A 35 -9.79 -13.64 1.62
N TRP A 36 -9.19 -13.48 2.81
CA TRP A 36 -9.92 -13.39 4.08
C TRP A 36 -10.86 -12.19 4.19
N ASN A 37 -10.55 -11.09 3.50
CA ASN A 37 -11.42 -9.92 3.48
C ASN A 37 -12.70 -10.15 2.64
N PHE A 38 -12.69 -11.13 1.73
CA PHE A 38 -13.88 -11.56 0.99
C PHE A 38 -14.60 -12.73 1.65
N MET A 39 -13.97 -13.38 2.62
CA MET A 39 -14.68 -14.18 3.61
C MET A 39 -15.39 -13.26 4.60
N TYR A 40 -16.43 -13.75 5.29
CA TYR A 40 -17.30 -13.03 6.25
C TYR A 40 -16.58 -12.36 7.45
N ILE A 41 -15.27 -12.17 7.39
CA ILE A 41 -14.38 -11.60 8.40
C ILE A 41 -14.16 -10.10 8.18
N SER A 42 -14.50 -9.50 7.03
CA SER A 42 -14.28 -8.06 6.76
C SER A 42 -14.77 -7.12 7.86
N LYS A 43 -15.99 -7.33 8.36
CA LYS A 43 -16.54 -6.55 9.50
C LYS A 43 -15.70 -6.74 10.77
N LYS A 44 -15.24 -7.96 11.05
CA LYS A 44 -14.37 -8.26 12.21
C LYS A 44 -13.02 -7.55 12.07
N VAL A 45 -12.43 -7.53 10.86
CA VAL A 45 -11.20 -6.78 10.56
C VAL A 45 -11.39 -5.30 10.85
N THR A 46 -12.51 -4.71 10.43
CA THR A 46 -12.85 -3.31 10.75
C THR A 46 -12.96 -3.07 12.25
N TYR A 47 -13.69 -3.92 12.99
CA TYR A 47 -13.82 -3.75 14.45
C TYR A 47 -12.49 -3.86 15.18
N VAL A 48 -11.67 -4.87 14.86
CA VAL A 48 -10.33 -5.03 15.46
C VAL A 48 -9.44 -3.83 15.11
N THR A 49 -9.55 -3.30 13.89
CA THR A 49 -8.80 -2.10 13.48
C THR A 49 -9.16 -0.90 14.34
N ILE A 50 -10.46 -0.61 14.51
CA ILE A 50 -10.94 0.51 15.33
C ILE A 50 -10.50 0.29 16.79
N VAL A 51 -10.77 -0.87 17.38
CA VAL A 51 -10.45 -1.14 18.78
C VAL A 51 -8.94 -1.00 19.04
N ALA A 52 -8.09 -1.65 18.24
CA ALA A 52 -6.64 -1.58 18.41
C ALA A 52 -6.12 -0.14 18.22
N LEU A 53 -6.59 0.57 17.19
CA LEU A 53 -6.18 1.94 16.89
C LEU A 53 -6.56 2.91 18.02
N TYR A 54 -7.78 2.84 18.53
CA TYR A 54 -8.22 3.77 19.58
C TYR A 54 -7.61 3.45 20.95
N ILE A 55 -7.32 2.17 21.26
CA ILE A 55 -6.50 1.83 22.44
C ILE A 55 -5.09 2.42 22.30
N LEU A 56 -4.46 2.33 21.12
CA LEU A 56 -3.15 2.95 20.87
C LEU A 56 -3.17 4.48 21.04
N ILE A 57 -4.24 5.14 20.58
CA ILE A 57 -4.44 6.59 20.77
C ILE A 57 -4.54 6.92 22.26
N ILE A 58 -5.34 6.18 23.04
CA ILE A 58 -5.49 6.38 24.49
C ILE A 58 -4.13 6.20 25.19
N LEU A 59 -3.39 5.14 24.86
CA LEU A 59 -2.06 4.89 25.45
C LEU A 59 -1.03 5.97 25.05
N SER A 60 -1.20 6.60 23.89
CA SER A 60 -0.30 7.64 23.35
C SER A 60 -0.80 9.07 23.58
N PHE A 61 -1.86 9.26 24.37
CA PHE A 61 -2.56 10.55 24.50
C PHE A 61 -1.66 11.69 24.99
N LYS A 62 -0.76 11.41 25.95
CA LYS A 62 0.22 12.39 26.46
C LYS A 62 1.15 12.89 25.34
N ASP A 63 1.57 11.98 24.47
CA ASP A 63 2.46 12.30 23.34
C ASP A 63 1.70 13.13 22.30
N ILE A 64 0.42 12.84 22.06
CA ILE A 64 -0.44 13.59 21.11
C ILE A 64 -0.67 15.03 21.60
N ILE A 65 -0.97 15.24 22.88
CA ILE A 65 -1.25 16.58 23.43
C ILE A 65 0.02 17.43 23.59
N SER A 66 1.20 16.81 23.62
CA SER A 66 2.48 17.52 23.71
C SER A 66 2.75 18.52 22.56
N ILE A 67 1.89 18.55 21.51
CA ILE A 67 1.88 19.47 20.37
C ILE A 67 1.43 20.90 20.77
N ARG A 68 1.89 21.41 21.92
CA ARG A 68 1.42 22.70 22.47
C ARG A 68 1.57 23.87 21.49
N LYS A 69 2.60 23.85 20.62
CA LYS A 69 2.84 24.91 19.62
C LYS A 69 1.93 24.84 18.39
N ASN A 70 1.40 23.66 18.02
CA ASN A 70 0.57 23.50 16.82
C ASN A 70 -0.87 23.05 17.15
N PHE A 71 -1.32 23.15 18.40
CA PHE A 71 -2.65 22.66 18.81
C PHE A 71 -3.80 23.36 18.07
N LYS A 72 -3.72 24.68 17.82
CA LYS A 72 -4.71 25.38 16.99
C LYS A 72 -4.74 24.86 15.55
N LYS A 73 -3.56 24.67 14.95
CA LYS A 73 -3.42 24.08 13.60
C LYS A 73 -4.01 22.67 13.55
N LEU A 74 -3.84 21.90 14.62
CA LEU A 74 -4.40 20.56 14.75
C LEU A 74 -5.92 20.62 14.67
N ILE A 75 -6.55 21.45 15.49
CA ILE A 75 -8.00 21.65 15.48
C ILE A 75 -8.49 22.05 14.08
N TYR A 76 -7.83 23.01 13.41
CA TYR A 76 -8.26 23.44 12.08
C TYR A 76 -8.17 22.34 11.01
N VAL A 77 -7.09 21.56 10.97
CA VAL A 77 -6.96 20.44 10.02
C VAL A 77 -8.00 19.36 10.31
N PHE A 78 -8.25 19.06 11.58
CA PHE A 78 -9.27 18.09 11.99
C PHE A 78 -10.66 18.55 11.61
N MET A 79 -11.02 19.79 11.93
CA MET A 79 -12.31 20.37 11.55
C MET A 79 -12.47 20.36 10.02
N PHE A 80 -11.45 20.80 9.28
CA PHE A 80 -11.48 20.78 7.83
C PHE A 80 -11.72 19.38 7.26
N LEU A 81 -10.92 18.38 7.67
CA LEU A 81 -11.07 17.01 7.19
C LEU A 81 -12.42 16.41 7.59
N SER A 82 -12.88 16.61 8.83
CA SER A 82 -14.17 16.11 9.29
C SER A 82 -15.34 16.75 8.53
N ILE A 83 -15.35 18.08 8.38
CA ILE A 83 -16.41 18.81 7.67
C ILE A 83 -16.42 18.42 6.20
N TYR A 84 -15.24 18.34 5.56
CA TYR A 84 -15.12 17.96 4.16
C TYR A 84 -15.66 16.55 3.90
N ASN A 85 -15.27 15.59 4.72
CA ASN A 85 -15.75 14.21 4.63
C ASN A 85 -17.24 14.12 4.95
N MET A 86 -17.73 14.83 5.97
CA MET A 86 -19.15 14.83 6.31
C MET A 86 -20.00 15.44 5.20
N ALA A 87 -19.54 16.51 4.56
CA ALA A 87 -20.20 17.09 3.39
C ALA A 87 -20.29 16.05 2.26
N TYR A 88 -19.20 15.36 1.93
CA TYR A 88 -19.24 14.28 0.95
C TYR A 88 -20.23 13.17 1.34
N ALA A 89 -20.25 12.74 2.61
CA ALA A 89 -21.15 11.70 3.08
C ALA A 89 -22.63 12.10 3.00
N LEU A 90 -22.94 13.38 3.24
CA LEU A 90 -24.30 13.92 3.16
C LEU A 90 -24.78 14.01 1.70
N PHE A 91 -23.94 14.53 0.79
CA PHE A 91 -24.33 14.79 -0.59
C PHE A 91 -24.22 13.57 -1.52
N SER A 92 -23.24 12.68 -1.32
CA SER A 92 -23.12 11.46 -2.14
C SER A 92 -24.26 10.47 -1.89
N GLY A 93 -24.79 10.45 -0.68
CA GLY A 93 -25.97 9.70 -0.33
C GLY A 93 -25.81 8.18 -0.19
N VAL A 94 -24.76 7.59 -0.75
CA VAL A 94 -24.56 6.13 -0.90
C VAL A 94 -23.49 5.62 0.06
N ASN A 95 -23.74 4.46 0.69
CA ASN A 95 -22.78 3.74 1.54
C ASN A 95 -22.12 4.60 2.65
N ARG A 96 -22.90 5.55 3.20
CA ARG A 96 -22.44 6.61 4.11
C ARG A 96 -21.73 6.07 5.35
N VAL A 97 -22.23 4.97 5.92
CA VAL A 97 -21.69 4.39 7.15
C VAL A 97 -20.25 3.93 6.94
N ASN A 98 -19.98 3.18 5.87
CA ASN A 98 -18.63 2.71 5.57
C ASN A 98 -17.69 3.89 5.24
N PHE A 99 -18.20 4.90 4.52
CA PHE A 99 -17.42 6.11 4.26
C PHE A 99 -17.01 6.83 5.56
N ILE A 100 -17.96 7.02 6.48
CA ILE A 100 -17.70 7.65 7.79
C ILE A 100 -16.68 6.82 8.58
N ILE A 101 -16.82 5.49 8.59
CA ILE A 101 -15.86 4.61 9.24
C ILE A 101 -14.45 4.82 8.64
N ASP A 102 -14.32 4.82 7.33
CA ASP A 102 -13.00 4.84 6.69
C ASP A 102 -12.32 6.21 6.78
N PHE A 103 -13.06 7.30 6.53
CA PHE A 103 -12.49 8.64 6.41
C PHE A 103 -12.67 9.55 7.63
N VAL A 104 -13.67 9.30 8.49
CA VAL A 104 -13.88 10.10 9.71
C VAL A 104 -13.37 9.36 10.94
N VAL A 105 -13.51 8.04 11.01
CA VAL A 105 -13.03 7.27 12.17
C VAL A 105 -11.58 6.82 11.94
N ILE A 106 -11.31 6.05 10.89
CA ILE A 106 -10.00 5.39 10.70
C ILE A 106 -8.92 6.37 10.23
N LEU A 107 -9.17 7.18 9.19
CA LEU A 107 -8.19 8.18 8.72
C LEU A 107 -7.77 9.16 9.82
N ILE A 108 -8.76 9.69 10.55
CA ILE A 108 -8.53 10.63 11.65
C ILE A 108 -7.82 9.93 12.82
N GLY A 109 -8.21 8.71 13.15
CA GLY A 109 -7.53 7.90 14.17
C GLY A 109 -6.06 7.66 13.83
N PHE A 110 -5.75 7.27 12.59
CA PHE A 110 -4.38 7.10 12.14
C PHE A 110 -3.60 8.42 12.15
N LEU A 111 -4.23 9.54 11.79
CA LEU A 111 -3.60 10.86 11.86
C LEU A 111 -3.21 11.20 13.30
N LEU A 112 -4.13 11.05 14.27
CA LEU A 112 -3.84 11.27 15.69
C LEU A 112 -2.69 10.38 16.18
N TYR A 113 -2.74 9.10 15.84
CA TYR A 113 -1.72 8.16 16.26
C TYR A 113 -0.33 8.50 15.68
N ASN A 114 -0.26 8.82 14.38
CA ASN A 114 0.98 9.24 13.72
C ASN A 114 1.57 10.51 14.34
N LEU A 115 0.73 11.46 14.79
CA LEU A 115 1.19 12.66 15.49
C LEU A 115 1.86 12.32 16.83
N GLY A 116 1.29 11.38 17.59
CA GLY A 116 1.92 10.84 18.81
C GLY A 116 3.29 10.22 18.52
N LEU A 117 3.40 9.42 17.44
CA LEU A 117 4.67 8.82 17.01
C LEU A 117 5.70 9.86 16.58
N ILE A 118 5.29 10.92 15.87
CA ILE A 118 6.18 12.00 15.44
C ILE A 118 6.79 12.71 16.66
N ASN A 119 6.00 13.02 17.68
CA ASN A 119 6.52 13.70 18.88
C ASN A 119 7.50 12.84 19.68
N LYS A 120 7.33 11.51 19.63
CA LYS A 120 8.28 10.54 20.19
C LYS A 120 9.55 10.34 19.35
N GLY A 121 9.67 10.97 18.18
CA GLY A 121 10.76 10.72 17.23
C GLY A 121 10.68 9.35 16.55
N GLN A 122 9.52 8.69 16.60
CA GLN A 122 9.30 7.31 16.14
C GLN A 122 8.35 7.24 14.93
N LYS A 123 8.35 8.27 14.07
CA LYS A 123 7.39 8.46 12.96
C LYS A 123 7.21 7.27 11.99
N TYR A 124 8.19 6.37 11.90
CA TYR A 124 8.14 5.20 11.01
C TYR A 124 7.89 3.88 11.71
N ARG A 125 7.76 3.89 13.03
CA ARG A 125 7.67 2.68 13.86
C ARG A 125 6.56 1.74 13.39
N PHE A 126 5.36 2.26 13.18
CA PHE A 126 4.23 1.44 12.76
C PHE A 126 4.36 0.97 11.30
N LEU A 127 4.85 1.82 10.40
CA LEU A 127 5.14 1.45 9.01
C LEU A 127 6.17 0.30 8.90
N LEU A 128 7.20 0.31 9.76
CA LEU A 128 8.18 -0.80 9.83
C LEU A 128 7.57 -2.10 10.34
N LYS A 129 6.57 -2.04 11.23
CA LYS A 129 5.84 -3.24 11.67
C LYS A 129 4.97 -3.82 10.56
N ILE A 130 4.31 -2.98 9.77
CA ILE A 130 3.61 -3.40 8.54
C ILE A 130 4.61 -4.10 7.61
N SER A 131 5.78 -3.50 7.37
CA SER A 131 6.84 -4.09 6.54
C SER A 131 7.31 -5.46 7.06
N ASN A 132 7.52 -5.61 8.38
CA ASN A 132 7.87 -6.89 8.98
C ASN A 132 6.80 -7.97 8.72
N ILE A 133 5.51 -7.64 8.88
CA ILE A 133 4.41 -8.59 8.60
C ILE A 133 4.40 -8.99 7.12
N ILE A 134 4.62 -8.04 6.22
CA ILE A 134 4.69 -8.33 4.77
C ILE A 134 5.85 -9.29 4.46
N VAL A 135 7.01 -9.09 5.07
CA VAL A 135 8.18 -9.98 4.89
C VAL A 135 7.90 -11.39 5.42
N ILE A 136 7.22 -11.52 6.56
CA ILE A 136 6.82 -12.82 7.12
C ILE A 136 5.86 -13.53 6.16
N LEU A 137 4.82 -12.84 5.68
CA LEU A 137 3.88 -13.41 4.70
C LEU A 137 4.56 -13.77 3.38
N ALA A 138 5.57 -13.01 2.95
CA ALA A 138 6.39 -13.31 1.78
C ALA A 138 7.22 -14.58 1.97
N ALA A 139 7.87 -14.75 3.12
CA ALA A 139 8.60 -15.97 3.43
C ALA A 139 7.67 -17.20 3.44
N ILE A 140 6.50 -17.09 4.09
CA ILE A 140 5.49 -18.16 4.12
C ILE A 140 5.01 -18.50 2.70
N SER A 141 4.69 -17.50 1.89
CA SER A 141 4.18 -17.75 0.54
C SER A 141 5.21 -18.41 -0.37
N LEU A 142 6.50 -18.09 -0.23
CA LEU A 142 7.57 -18.75 -0.99
C LEU A 142 7.67 -20.24 -0.66
N ILE A 143 7.52 -20.62 0.62
CA ILE A 143 7.53 -22.02 1.04
C ILE A 143 6.39 -22.78 0.33
N PHE A 144 5.17 -22.29 0.40
CA PHE A 144 4.02 -22.95 -0.25
C PHE A 144 4.07 -22.87 -1.78
N TYR A 145 4.59 -21.79 -2.36
CA TYR A 145 4.73 -21.66 -3.81
C TYR A 145 5.72 -22.68 -4.37
N PHE A 146 6.92 -22.78 -3.79
CA PHE A 146 7.93 -23.72 -4.27
C PHE A 146 7.57 -25.17 -3.92
N LEU A 147 7.25 -25.45 -2.65
CA LEU A 147 7.00 -26.82 -2.21
C LEU A 147 5.61 -27.32 -2.59
N GLY A 148 4.60 -26.45 -2.62
CA GLY A 148 3.23 -26.81 -2.97
C GLY A 148 2.93 -26.66 -4.45
N SER A 149 2.99 -25.42 -4.96
CA SER A 149 2.53 -25.13 -6.33
C SER A 149 3.48 -25.61 -7.43
N LEU A 150 4.80 -25.67 -7.20
CA LEU A 150 5.79 -26.03 -8.23
C LEU A 150 6.25 -27.48 -8.15
N VAL A 151 6.64 -27.96 -6.96
CA VAL A 151 7.22 -29.31 -6.78
C VAL A 151 6.17 -30.33 -6.26
N HIS A 152 5.02 -29.87 -5.75
CA HIS A 152 3.94 -30.71 -5.23
C HIS A 152 4.36 -31.65 -4.09
N LEU A 153 5.31 -31.23 -3.24
CA LEU A 153 5.67 -31.90 -1.97
C LEU A 153 4.65 -31.62 -0.85
N ILE A 154 3.99 -30.47 -0.90
CA ILE A 154 2.87 -30.12 0.00
C ILE A 154 1.61 -30.11 -0.86
N TYR A 155 0.56 -30.80 -0.42
CA TYR A 155 -0.73 -30.81 -1.12
C TYR A 155 -1.68 -29.74 -0.56
N PRO A 156 -2.60 -29.20 -1.38
CA PRO A 156 -3.66 -28.33 -0.88
C PRO A 156 -4.46 -29.00 0.25
N SER A 157 -4.68 -28.28 1.34
CA SER A 157 -5.44 -28.82 2.48
C SER A 157 -6.94 -28.85 2.22
N ASN A 158 -7.45 -27.93 1.40
CA ASN A 158 -8.86 -27.85 1.03
C ASN A 158 -9.04 -27.00 -0.23
N GLN A 159 -10.26 -26.95 -0.76
CA GLN A 159 -10.72 -25.95 -1.71
C GLN A 159 -11.64 -24.94 -1.03
N MET A 160 -11.63 -23.70 -1.53
CA MET A 160 -12.44 -22.61 -0.99
C MET A 160 -13.28 -21.99 -2.10
N TYR A 161 -14.56 -21.74 -1.83
CA TYR A 161 -15.43 -20.96 -2.71
C TYR A 161 -14.98 -19.49 -2.75
N TYR A 162 -14.82 -18.96 -3.95
CA TYR A 162 -14.11 -17.72 -4.21
C TYR A 162 -14.80 -16.92 -5.32
N THR A 163 -15.14 -15.67 -5.04
CA THR A 163 -16.02 -14.84 -5.89
C THR A 163 -15.30 -13.69 -6.60
N TRP A 164 -14.02 -13.45 -6.29
CA TRP A 164 -13.28 -12.33 -6.88
C TRP A 164 -12.81 -12.68 -8.29
N GLY A 165 -13.24 -11.88 -9.27
CA GLY A 165 -13.01 -12.16 -10.69
C GLY A 165 -13.87 -13.31 -11.23
N GLY A 166 -14.97 -13.63 -10.55
CA GLY A 166 -15.90 -14.71 -10.93
C GLY A 166 -15.91 -15.87 -9.94
N ASP A 167 -17.08 -16.49 -9.83
CA ASP A 167 -17.36 -17.58 -8.90
C ASP A 167 -16.63 -18.86 -9.30
N ARG A 168 -15.76 -19.36 -8.42
CA ARG A 168 -15.00 -20.60 -8.62
C ARG A 168 -14.50 -21.18 -7.30
N PHE A 169 -13.98 -22.40 -7.34
CA PHE A 169 -13.24 -22.98 -6.23
C PHE A 169 -11.73 -22.83 -6.46
N ILE A 170 -11.00 -22.42 -5.42
CA ILE A 170 -9.54 -22.29 -5.46
C ILE A 170 -8.88 -23.22 -4.43
N PRO A 171 -7.74 -23.85 -4.75
CA PRO A 171 -6.93 -24.57 -3.76
C PRO A 171 -6.41 -23.63 -2.67
N ASN A 172 -6.42 -24.09 -1.43
CA ASN A 172 -5.78 -23.40 -0.30
C ASN A 172 -4.91 -24.35 0.53
N TYR A 173 -3.89 -23.77 1.14
CA TYR A 173 -2.92 -24.46 1.98
C TYR A 173 -3.02 -23.88 3.38
N TYR A 174 -3.77 -24.59 4.23
CA TYR A 174 -4.09 -24.25 5.62
C TYR A 174 -4.65 -22.83 5.80
N ASN A 175 -5.37 -22.32 4.78
CA ASN A 175 -5.84 -20.94 4.70
C ASN A 175 -4.76 -19.84 4.79
N ILE A 176 -3.47 -20.17 4.66
CA ILE A 176 -2.35 -19.20 4.73
C ILE A 176 -1.62 -19.00 3.40
N TYR A 177 -2.03 -19.73 2.35
CA TYR A 177 -1.63 -19.53 0.97
C TYR A 177 -2.74 -20.06 0.03
N TYR A 178 -2.95 -19.36 -1.08
CA TYR A 178 -4.03 -19.64 -2.04
C TYR A 178 -3.49 -19.57 -3.47
N GLU A 179 -3.97 -20.48 -4.33
CA GLU A 179 -3.69 -20.48 -5.77
C GLU A 179 -4.82 -19.79 -6.52
N THR A 180 -4.80 -18.46 -6.57
CA THR A 180 -5.96 -17.68 -7.07
C THR A 180 -5.96 -17.47 -8.58
N GLN A 181 -4.78 -17.52 -9.23
CA GLN A 181 -4.60 -17.15 -10.63
C GLN A 181 -3.46 -17.93 -11.29
N THR A 182 -3.63 -18.21 -12.57
CA THR A 182 -2.60 -18.73 -13.47
C THR A 182 -2.24 -17.69 -14.55
N ILE A 183 -1.14 -17.93 -15.26
CA ILE A 183 -0.73 -17.15 -16.43
C ILE A 183 -0.16 -18.08 -17.50
N HIS A 184 -0.52 -17.84 -18.75
CA HIS A 184 0.12 -18.52 -19.89
C HIS A 184 1.35 -17.74 -20.36
N LEU A 185 2.52 -18.38 -20.31
CA LEU A 185 3.78 -17.86 -20.81
C LEU A 185 4.38 -18.89 -21.78
N SER A 186 4.66 -18.45 -23.01
CA SER A 186 5.27 -19.30 -24.06
C SER A 186 4.56 -20.64 -24.27
N GLY A 187 3.22 -20.62 -24.26
CA GLY A 187 2.38 -21.81 -24.47
C GLY A 187 2.23 -22.74 -23.25
N ARG A 188 2.83 -22.41 -22.10
CA ARG A 188 2.68 -23.17 -20.84
C ARG A 188 1.93 -22.37 -19.80
N GLU A 189 1.12 -23.04 -18.99
CA GLU A 189 0.41 -22.44 -17.87
C GLU A 189 1.26 -22.50 -16.60
N PHE A 190 1.31 -21.39 -15.87
CA PHE A 190 2.03 -21.27 -14.61
C PHE A 190 1.11 -20.74 -13.52
N ILE A 191 1.17 -21.34 -12.34
CA ILE A 191 0.56 -20.78 -11.14
C ILE A 191 1.32 -19.52 -10.73
N ARG A 192 0.58 -18.47 -10.40
CA ARG A 192 1.15 -17.21 -9.92
C ARG A 192 1.11 -17.20 -8.40
N ASN A 193 2.20 -16.78 -7.75
CA ASN A 193 2.18 -16.59 -6.31
C ASN A 193 1.26 -15.41 -5.94
N SER A 194 0.11 -15.71 -5.33
CA SER A 194 -0.85 -14.74 -4.79
C SER A 194 -0.79 -14.58 -3.27
N GLY A 195 -0.03 -15.44 -2.56
CA GLY A 195 0.00 -15.44 -1.10
C GLY A 195 -1.40 -15.59 -0.50
N ILE A 196 -1.75 -14.69 0.43
CA ILE A 196 -3.10 -14.58 1.01
C ILE A 196 -4.02 -13.62 0.24
N PHE A 197 -3.60 -13.09 -0.91
CA PHE A 197 -4.29 -12.03 -1.63
C PHE A 197 -5.16 -12.55 -2.76
N THR A 198 -6.13 -11.75 -3.16
CA THR A 198 -7.09 -12.15 -4.21
C THR A 198 -6.45 -12.36 -5.57
N GLU A 199 -5.34 -11.69 -5.84
CA GLU A 199 -4.64 -11.87 -7.10
C GLU A 199 -3.19 -11.43 -7.00
N ALA A 200 -2.37 -11.91 -7.93
CA ALA A 200 -0.96 -11.59 -7.97
C ALA A 200 -0.63 -10.08 -8.11
N PRO A 201 -1.40 -9.25 -8.86
CA PRO A 201 -1.23 -7.80 -8.83
C PRO A 201 -1.47 -7.17 -7.45
N MET A 202 -2.49 -7.62 -6.71
CA MET A 202 -2.77 -7.15 -5.34
C MET A 202 -1.66 -7.56 -4.38
N TYR A 203 -1.17 -8.79 -4.49
CA TYR A 203 -0.03 -9.21 -3.67
C TYR A 203 1.23 -8.40 -3.99
N SER A 204 1.51 -8.19 -5.28
CA SER A 204 2.66 -7.41 -5.74
C SER A 204 2.62 -5.97 -5.24
N PHE A 205 1.44 -5.36 -5.15
CA PHE A 205 1.27 -4.04 -4.54
C PHE A 205 1.73 -4.04 -3.08
N ILE A 206 1.32 -5.03 -2.28
CA ILE A 206 1.71 -5.15 -0.87
C ILE A 206 3.21 -5.43 -0.73
N LEU A 207 3.75 -6.34 -1.53
CA LEU A 207 5.19 -6.61 -1.55
C LEU A 207 6.00 -5.37 -1.94
N SER A 208 5.50 -4.56 -2.88
CA SER A 208 6.13 -3.30 -3.29
C SER A 208 6.16 -2.29 -2.14
N ILE A 209 5.10 -2.22 -1.32
CA ILE A 209 5.10 -1.41 -0.09
C ILE A 209 6.15 -1.91 0.90
N GLY A 210 6.22 -3.23 1.14
CA GLY A 210 7.24 -3.83 1.99
C GLY A 210 8.66 -3.48 1.53
N LEU A 211 8.93 -3.63 0.23
CA LEU A 211 10.22 -3.34 -0.38
C LEU A 211 10.56 -1.85 -0.30
N MET A 212 9.58 -0.98 -0.54
CA MET A 212 9.74 0.46 -0.39
C MET A 212 10.12 0.84 1.04
N CYS A 213 9.53 0.20 2.06
CA CYS A 213 9.88 0.44 3.46
C CYS A 213 11.31 0.00 3.76
N GLU A 214 11.71 -1.20 3.32
CA GLU A 214 13.08 -1.70 3.52
C GLU A 214 14.14 -0.84 2.83
N LEU A 215 13.85 -0.30 1.64
CA LEU A 215 14.81 0.49 0.87
C LEU A 215 14.90 1.96 1.31
N PHE A 216 13.78 2.58 1.68
CA PHE A 216 13.70 4.05 1.86
C PHE A 216 13.34 4.50 3.28
N VAL A 217 12.79 3.62 4.11
CA VAL A 217 12.29 3.97 5.46
C VAL A 217 13.18 3.38 6.55
N ARG A 218 13.59 2.12 6.42
CA ARG A 218 14.45 1.46 7.41
C ARG A 218 15.83 2.13 7.43
N LYS A 219 16.35 2.39 8.63
CA LYS A 219 17.67 3.02 8.81
C LYS A 219 18.78 2.15 8.20
N ASN A 220 18.78 0.87 8.55
CA ASN A 220 19.75 -0.11 8.07
C ASN A 220 19.06 -1.09 7.12
N LEU A 221 19.67 -1.31 5.96
CA LEU A 221 19.13 -2.20 4.94
C LEU A 221 19.11 -3.65 5.45
N ASN A 222 17.93 -4.26 5.59
CA ASN A 222 17.82 -5.69 5.85
C ASN A 222 17.89 -6.46 4.53
N LYS A 223 19.09 -6.90 4.15
CA LYS A 223 19.34 -7.60 2.87
C LYS A 223 18.52 -8.89 2.73
N ILE A 224 18.28 -9.60 3.83
CA ILE A 224 17.48 -10.84 3.83
C ILE A 224 16.02 -10.52 3.51
N ALA A 225 15.44 -9.54 4.21
CA ALA A 225 14.07 -9.10 3.96
C ALA A 225 13.90 -8.59 2.51
N VAL A 226 14.85 -7.80 2.00
CA VAL A 226 14.84 -7.32 0.62
C VAL A 226 14.90 -8.48 -0.38
N GLY A 227 15.77 -9.48 -0.14
CA GLY A 227 15.88 -10.67 -0.98
C GLY A 227 14.57 -11.47 -1.02
N ILE A 228 13.97 -11.74 0.14
CA ILE A 228 12.67 -12.42 0.25
C ILE A 228 11.61 -11.66 -0.56
N LEU A 229 11.51 -10.34 -0.39
CA LEU A 229 10.53 -9.52 -1.11
C LEU A 229 10.75 -9.54 -2.62
N ILE A 230 12.00 -9.41 -3.10
CA ILE A 230 12.33 -9.45 -4.53
C ILE A 230 11.95 -10.79 -5.14
N VAL A 231 12.38 -11.91 -4.52
CA VAL A 231 12.06 -13.25 -5.03
C VAL A 231 10.54 -13.45 -5.05
N THR A 232 9.84 -13.03 -4.00
CA THR A 232 8.38 -13.14 -3.95
C THR A 232 7.71 -12.32 -5.05
N ILE A 233 8.14 -11.08 -5.31
CA ILE A 233 7.62 -10.26 -6.41
C ILE A 233 7.82 -10.94 -7.78
N LEU A 234 8.96 -11.59 -8.00
CA LEU A 234 9.20 -12.34 -9.22
C LEU A 234 8.24 -13.53 -9.36
N THR A 235 7.98 -14.28 -8.29
CA THR A 235 7.05 -15.41 -8.29
C THR A 235 5.58 -15.03 -8.51
N THR A 236 5.20 -13.75 -8.33
CA THR A 236 3.83 -13.31 -8.67
C THR A 236 3.61 -13.20 -10.18
N LEU A 237 4.69 -13.17 -10.97
CA LEU A 237 4.67 -12.98 -12.42
C LEU A 237 3.82 -11.75 -12.83
N SER A 238 3.80 -10.71 -11.98
CA SER A 238 3.05 -9.47 -12.22
C SER A 238 3.92 -8.45 -12.93
N THR A 239 3.61 -8.11 -14.19
CA THR A 239 4.34 -7.07 -14.94
C THR A 239 4.46 -5.77 -14.16
N THR A 240 3.36 -5.32 -13.56
CA THR A 240 3.32 -4.09 -12.76
C THR A 240 4.21 -4.21 -11.52
N GLY A 241 4.15 -5.35 -10.83
CA GLY A 241 5.00 -5.62 -9.65
C GLY A 241 6.48 -5.58 -9.98
N ILE A 242 6.88 -6.26 -11.07
CA ILE A 242 8.26 -6.32 -11.53
C ILE A 242 8.77 -4.93 -11.93
N LEU A 243 7.99 -4.16 -12.70
CA LEU A 243 8.39 -2.80 -13.10
C LEU A 243 8.57 -1.88 -11.88
N ILE A 244 7.67 -1.96 -10.90
CA ILE A 244 7.75 -1.14 -9.68
C ILE A 244 8.93 -1.55 -8.82
N MET A 245 9.18 -2.85 -8.65
CA MET A 245 10.38 -3.37 -7.98
C MET A 245 11.66 -2.87 -8.64
N MET A 246 11.77 -2.97 -9.97
CA MET A 246 12.93 -2.46 -10.71
C MET A 246 13.11 -0.96 -10.52
N SER A 247 12.01 -0.21 -10.52
CA SER A 247 12.02 1.25 -10.30
C SER A 247 12.51 1.60 -8.89
N LEU A 248 12.02 0.90 -7.85
CA LEU A 248 12.45 1.05 -6.47
C LEU A 248 13.96 0.79 -6.31
N ILE A 249 14.46 -0.32 -6.87
CA ILE A 249 15.88 -0.68 -6.84
C ILE A 249 16.70 0.37 -7.59
N PHE A 250 16.26 0.76 -8.79
CA PHE A 250 16.91 1.79 -9.60
C PHE A 250 17.06 3.10 -8.82
N PHE A 251 15.97 3.62 -8.25
CA PHE A 251 16.02 4.87 -7.47
C PHE A 251 16.90 4.75 -6.22
N LYS A 252 16.91 3.60 -5.54
CA LYS A 252 17.81 3.37 -4.40
C LYS A 252 19.27 3.44 -4.85
N ILE A 253 19.61 2.79 -5.97
CA ILE A 253 20.94 2.81 -6.56
C ILE A 253 21.34 4.25 -6.92
N LEU A 254 20.46 5.03 -7.56
CA LEU A 254 20.73 6.45 -7.87
C LEU A 254 21.05 7.28 -6.62
N ILE A 255 20.33 7.07 -5.52
CA ILE A 255 20.62 7.75 -4.26
C ILE A 255 21.98 7.34 -3.71
N VAL A 256 22.33 6.06 -3.74
CA VAL A 256 23.63 5.57 -3.27
C VAL A 256 24.76 6.12 -4.14
N ILE A 257 24.62 6.07 -5.47
CA ILE A 257 25.62 6.58 -6.40
C ILE A 257 25.80 8.10 -6.24
N SER A 258 24.72 8.86 -6.07
CA SER A 258 24.81 10.32 -5.97
C SER A 258 25.64 10.80 -4.75
N LYS A 259 25.75 9.96 -3.72
CA LYS A 259 26.60 10.17 -2.53
C LYS A 259 28.04 9.66 -2.69
N SER A 260 28.34 8.89 -3.75
CA SER A 260 29.66 8.30 -3.96
C SER A 260 30.64 9.29 -4.59
N LYS A 261 31.92 9.20 -4.18
CA LYS A 261 33.03 9.95 -4.81
C LYS A 261 33.18 9.63 -6.30
N TYR A 262 32.76 8.44 -6.73
CA TYR A 262 32.84 7.97 -8.12
C TYR A 262 31.55 8.21 -8.93
N ARG A 263 30.65 9.11 -8.46
CA ARG A 263 29.32 9.30 -9.07
C ARG A 263 29.36 9.39 -10.59
N LYS A 264 30.23 10.23 -11.18
CA LYS A 264 30.27 10.45 -12.64
C LYS A 264 30.56 9.16 -13.42
N MET A 265 31.45 8.31 -12.93
CA MET A 265 31.80 7.02 -13.54
C MET A 265 30.66 6.01 -13.37
N LEU A 266 30.16 5.85 -12.15
CA LEU A 266 29.08 4.91 -11.84
C LEU A 266 27.78 5.28 -12.58
N PHE A 267 27.45 6.56 -12.70
CA PHE A 267 26.31 7.03 -13.50
C PHE A 267 26.44 6.65 -14.97
N ARG A 268 27.66 6.68 -15.56
CA ARG A 268 27.88 6.32 -16.97
C ARG A 268 27.84 4.82 -17.25
N ILE A 269 28.12 3.97 -16.26
CA ILE A 269 28.20 2.52 -16.45
C ILE A 269 26.91 1.83 -15.97
N ILE A 270 26.48 2.14 -14.74
CA ILE A 270 25.39 1.42 -14.07
C ILE A 270 24.04 1.83 -14.64
N ILE A 271 23.83 3.10 -14.98
CA ILE A 271 22.53 3.55 -15.51
C ILE A 271 22.21 2.90 -16.86
N PRO A 272 23.09 2.93 -17.88
CA PRO A 272 22.79 2.28 -19.14
C PRO A 272 22.52 0.78 -18.97
N LEU A 273 23.27 0.10 -18.11
CA LEU A 273 23.06 -1.32 -17.82
C LEU A 273 21.66 -1.58 -17.21
N LEU A 274 21.26 -0.78 -16.21
CA LEU A 274 19.93 -0.90 -15.60
C LEU A 274 18.80 -0.58 -16.59
N ILE A 275 19.00 0.41 -17.47
CA ILE A 275 18.04 0.74 -18.53
C ILE A 275 17.92 -0.44 -19.50
N ILE A 276 19.03 -1.04 -19.94
CA ILE A 276 19.03 -2.21 -20.84
C ILE A 276 18.28 -3.38 -20.19
N ILE A 277 18.61 -3.72 -18.94
CA ILE A 277 17.91 -4.79 -18.19
C ILE A 277 16.42 -4.47 -18.07
N GLY A 278 16.08 -3.22 -17.77
CA GLY A 278 14.70 -2.71 -17.72
C GLY A 278 13.94 -2.87 -19.04
N VAL A 279 14.56 -2.48 -20.15
CA VAL A 279 13.98 -2.57 -21.49
C VAL A 279 13.84 -4.02 -21.93
N VAL A 280 14.80 -4.90 -21.63
CA VAL A 280 14.72 -6.32 -21.98
C VAL A 280 13.60 -7.02 -21.20
N ILE A 281 13.58 -6.88 -19.87
CA ILE A 281 12.58 -7.52 -19.01
C ILE A 281 11.20 -6.91 -19.29
N GLY A 282 11.09 -5.58 -19.27
CA GLY A 282 9.84 -4.86 -19.53
C GLY A 282 9.31 -5.12 -20.94
N GLY A 283 10.19 -5.07 -21.94
CA GLY A 283 9.89 -5.36 -23.34
C GLY A 283 9.37 -6.78 -23.53
N TYR A 284 10.00 -7.79 -22.93
CA TYR A 284 9.53 -9.18 -22.99
C TYR A 284 8.10 -9.33 -22.47
N PHE A 285 7.78 -8.76 -21.31
CA PHE A 285 6.42 -8.83 -20.76
C PHE A 285 5.40 -8.00 -21.56
N LEU A 286 5.80 -6.85 -22.12
CA LEU A 286 4.94 -6.02 -22.96
C LEU A 286 4.62 -6.70 -24.29
N ILE A 287 5.63 -7.26 -24.96
CA ILE A 287 5.49 -7.98 -26.23
C ILE A 287 4.57 -9.19 -26.04
N ASN A 288 4.78 -9.98 -24.99
CA ASN A 288 3.89 -11.11 -24.67
C ASN A 288 2.44 -10.67 -24.44
N LYS A 289 2.22 -9.51 -23.82
CA LYS A 289 0.87 -8.94 -23.66
C LYS A 289 0.27 -8.45 -24.97
N ILE A 290 1.05 -7.79 -25.82
CA ILE A 290 0.60 -7.30 -27.13
C ILE A 290 0.23 -8.48 -28.04
N HIS A 291 1.01 -9.56 -28.06
CA HIS A 291 0.66 -10.76 -28.82
C HIS A 291 -0.65 -11.40 -28.33
N GLN A 292 -0.97 -11.32 -27.03
CA GLN A 292 -2.28 -11.75 -26.52
C GLN A 292 -3.44 -10.84 -26.98
N VAL A 293 -3.20 -9.57 -27.33
CA VAL A 293 -4.24 -8.64 -27.83
C VAL A 293 -4.74 -9.03 -29.21
N ASN A 294 -3.89 -9.64 -30.04
CA ASN A 294 -4.28 -10.12 -31.37
C ASN A 294 -5.32 -11.26 -31.31
N GLY A 295 -5.49 -11.89 -30.15
CA GLY A 295 -6.55 -12.86 -29.87
C GLY A 295 -7.64 -12.32 -28.93
N LYS A 296 -8.24 -11.15 -29.20
CA LYS A 296 -9.51 -10.57 -28.65
C LYS A 296 -9.87 -10.67 -27.13
N THR A 297 -9.10 -11.31 -26.26
CA THR A 297 -9.46 -11.65 -24.85
C THR A 297 -8.27 -11.54 -23.88
N GLY A 298 -7.37 -10.58 -24.10
CA GLY A 298 -6.18 -10.39 -23.25
C GLY A 298 -6.41 -9.44 -22.06
N SER A 299 -5.72 -9.67 -20.93
CA SER A 299 -5.78 -8.78 -19.76
C SER A 299 -5.45 -7.30 -20.04
N PHE A 300 -4.71 -7.01 -21.12
CA PHE A 300 -4.39 -5.64 -21.52
C PHE A 300 -5.57 -4.91 -22.18
N SER A 301 -6.37 -5.59 -23.02
CA SER A 301 -7.53 -4.96 -23.68
C SER A 301 -8.63 -4.64 -22.67
N VAL A 302 -8.87 -5.52 -21.69
CA VAL A 302 -9.79 -5.26 -20.58
C VAL A 302 -9.35 -4.03 -19.78
N ARG A 303 -8.06 -3.87 -19.51
CA ARG A 303 -7.52 -2.67 -18.84
C ARG A 303 -7.75 -1.41 -19.66
N MET A 304 -7.48 -1.43 -20.96
CA MET A 304 -7.73 -0.26 -21.82
C MET A 304 -9.22 0.11 -21.82
N ASP A 305 -10.10 -0.88 -21.81
CA ASP A 305 -11.53 -0.65 -21.66
C ASP A 305 -11.88 -0.08 -20.26
N ASP A 306 -11.26 -0.56 -19.17
CA ASP A 306 -11.44 0.04 -17.82
C ASP A 306 -11.11 1.54 -17.84
N PHE A 307 -10.11 1.95 -18.63
CA PHE A 307 -9.77 3.36 -18.75
C PHE A 307 -10.91 4.17 -19.37
N ARG A 308 -11.42 3.70 -20.52
CA ARG A 308 -12.51 4.33 -21.24
C ARG A 308 -13.78 4.38 -20.38
N VAL A 309 -14.19 3.23 -19.85
CA VAL A 309 -15.46 3.04 -19.13
C VAL A 309 -15.46 3.83 -17.81
N GLY A 310 -14.36 3.80 -17.05
CA GLY A 310 -14.24 4.57 -15.81
C GLY A 310 -14.29 6.09 -16.06
N PHE A 311 -13.72 6.56 -17.17
CA PHE A 311 -13.79 7.97 -17.56
C PHE A 311 -15.19 8.39 -18.02
N GLU A 312 -15.85 7.59 -18.86
CA GLU A 312 -17.23 7.87 -19.28
C GLU A 312 -18.20 7.87 -18.09
N ALA A 313 -18.05 6.92 -17.17
CA ALA A 313 -18.84 6.88 -15.94
C ALA A 313 -18.63 8.12 -15.07
N TRP A 314 -17.40 8.63 -14.96
CA TRP A 314 -17.11 9.82 -14.18
C TRP A 314 -17.72 11.11 -14.78
N LYS A 315 -17.80 11.23 -16.12
CA LYS A 315 -18.31 12.45 -16.76
C LYS A 315 -19.72 12.84 -16.33
N SER A 316 -20.55 11.86 -16.01
CA SER A 316 -21.93 12.10 -15.56
C SER A 316 -22.02 12.66 -14.14
N HIS A 317 -21.06 12.33 -13.27
CA HIS A 317 -21.04 12.73 -11.86
C HIS A 317 -19.66 13.20 -11.41
N LYS A 318 -19.20 14.33 -11.98
CA LYS A 318 -17.79 14.78 -11.86
C LYS A 318 -17.34 15.05 -10.42
N LEU A 319 -18.17 15.69 -9.61
CA LEU A 319 -17.79 16.17 -8.28
C LEU A 319 -17.83 15.07 -7.22
N LEU A 320 -18.96 14.35 -7.12
CA LEU A 320 -19.21 13.37 -6.06
C LEU A 320 -19.02 11.92 -6.50
N GLY A 321 -18.92 11.67 -7.81
CA GLY A 321 -19.02 10.33 -8.36
C GLY A 321 -20.42 9.75 -8.16
N TRP A 322 -20.55 8.47 -8.47
CA TRP A 322 -21.77 7.68 -8.31
C TRP A 322 -22.00 7.20 -6.87
N GLY A 323 -21.03 7.39 -5.99
CA GLY A 323 -21.13 7.04 -4.58
C GLY A 323 -20.02 6.12 -4.10
N TYR A 324 -19.81 6.16 -2.79
CA TYR A 324 -18.68 5.50 -2.14
C TYR A 324 -18.66 3.98 -2.34
N ASN A 325 -17.59 3.48 -2.95
CA ASN A 325 -17.35 2.06 -3.22
C ASN A 325 -18.49 1.40 -4.04
N GLN A 326 -19.07 2.16 -4.99
CA GLN A 326 -20.21 1.75 -5.80
C GLN A 326 -19.83 1.61 -7.28
N TYR A 327 -18.89 0.69 -7.56
CA TYR A 327 -18.37 0.45 -8.91
C TYR A 327 -19.41 -0.10 -9.89
N ASP A 328 -20.54 -0.63 -9.41
CA ASP A 328 -21.54 -1.29 -10.26
C ASP A 328 -22.16 -0.35 -11.31
N TYR A 329 -22.22 0.95 -11.03
CA TYR A 329 -22.69 1.95 -11.99
C TYR A 329 -21.75 2.14 -13.20
N VAL A 330 -20.50 1.68 -13.09
CA VAL A 330 -19.54 1.70 -14.21
C VAL A 330 -19.89 0.62 -15.24
N ARG A 331 -20.60 -0.44 -14.83
CA ARG A 331 -20.97 -1.58 -15.70
C ARG A 331 -21.82 -1.19 -16.90
N GLN A 332 -22.66 -0.15 -16.78
CA GLN A 332 -23.52 0.31 -17.87
C GLN A 332 -22.73 0.85 -19.09
N TYR A 333 -21.46 1.20 -18.90
CA TYR A 333 -20.59 1.71 -19.96
C TYR A 333 -19.68 0.61 -20.55
N MET A 334 -19.71 -0.61 -19.98
CA MET A 334 -18.80 -1.69 -20.34
C MET A 334 -19.18 -2.37 -21.66
N ASN A 335 -18.17 -2.77 -22.43
CA ASN A 335 -18.38 -3.65 -23.58
C ASN A 335 -18.41 -5.11 -23.12
N LEU A 336 -19.61 -5.66 -22.90
CA LEU A 336 -19.79 -7.05 -22.43
C LEU A 336 -19.28 -8.10 -23.43
N VAL A 337 -19.26 -7.80 -24.73
CA VAL A 337 -18.72 -8.69 -25.77
C VAL A 337 -17.20 -8.85 -25.60
N LEU A 338 -16.50 -7.78 -25.21
CA LEU A 338 -15.06 -7.81 -24.96
C LEU A 338 -14.70 -8.40 -23.59
N ARG A 339 -15.58 -8.23 -22.60
CA ARG A 339 -15.30 -8.58 -21.20
C ARG A 339 -15.76 -9.97 -20.78
N GLY A 340 -16.77 -10.54 -21.43
CA GLY A 340 -17.37 -11.80 -20.97
C GLY A 340 -17.84 -11.67 -19.52
N THR A 341 -17.28 -12.49 -18.62
CA THR A 341 -17.58 -12.47 -17.18
C THR A 341 -16.71 -11.47 -16.38
N ASP A 342 -15.71 -10.82 -16.99
CA ASP A 342 -14.82 -9.87 -16.32
C ASP A 342 -15.43 -8.47 -16.23
N ILE A 343 -16.35 -8.32 -15.29
CA ILE A 343 -17.07 -7.08 -14.97
C ILE A 343 -16.37 -6.25 -13.88
N GLY A 344 -15.16 -6.66 -13.48
CA GLY A 344 -14.34 -5.95 -12.50
C GLY A 344 -13.60 -4.77 -13.11
N GLY A 345 -13.19 -3.82 -12.26
CA GLY A 345 -12.24 -2.78 -12.62
C GLY A 345 -10.87 -3.11 -12.05
N SER A 346 -9.82 -2.94 -12.84
CA SER A 346 -8.44 -3.21 -12.42
C SER A 346 -7.66 -1.94 -12.05
N SER A 347 -8.07 -0.78 -12.59
CA SER A 347 -7.46 0.52 -12.35
C SER A 347 -7.95 1.13 -11.04
N GLY A 348 -7.02 1.59 -10.19
CA GLY A 348 -7.37 2.21 -8.92
C GLY A 348 -7.87 3.65 -9.08
N LEU A 349 -7.20 4.47 -9.91
CA LEU A 349 -7.64 5.84 -10.16
C LEU A 349 -9.01 5.87 -10.87
N LEU A 350 -9.25 4.92 -11.77
CA LEU A 350 -10.50 4.82 -12.53
C LEU A 350 -11.54 3.91 -11.88
N ALA A 351 -11.26 3.42 -10.67
CA ALA A 351 -12.27 3.07 -9.69
C ALA A 351 -12.63 4.30 -8.83
N LEU A 352 -11.61 4.98 -8.30
CA LEU A 352 -11.77 6.12 -7.41
C LEU A 352 -12.54 7.30 -8.02
N LEU A 353 -12.26 7.66 -9.28
CA LEU A 353 -12.91 8.77 -9.96
C LEU A 353 -14.42 8.57 -10.18
N PRO A 354 -14.89 7.47 -10.80
CA PRO A 354 -16.32 7.27 -10.98
C PRO A 354 -17.06 7.00 -9.66
N GLU A 355 -16.43 6.42 -8.64
CA GLU A 355 -17.06 6.20 -7.32
C GLU A 355 -17.13 7.49 -6.49
N GLY A 356 -16.00 8.18 -6.36
CA GLY A 356 -15.81 9.26 -5.39
C GLY A 356 -15.73 10.68 -5.98
N GLY A 357 -15.64 10.80 -7.30
CA GLY A 357 -15.49 12.06 -8.01
C GLY A 357 -14.22 12.83 -7.63
N LEU A 358 -14.19 14.10 -8.04
CA LEU A 358 -13.09 15.01 -7.71
C LEU A 358 -12.94 15.23 -6.21
N MET A 359 -14.04 15.17 -5.45
CA MET A 359 -13.97 15.36 -4.01
C MET A 359 -13.15 14.26 -3.33
N GLN A 360 -13.44 13.00 -3.64
CA GLN A 360 -12.67 11.91 -3.04
C GLN A 360 -11.25 11.85 -3.61
N LEU A 361 -11.05 12.15 -4.89
CA LEU A 361 -9.71 12.25 -5.47
C LEU A 361 -8.82 13.25 -4.70
N LEU A 362 -9.36 14.41 -4.33
CA LEU A 362 -8.61 15.43 -3.59
C LEU A 362 -8.07 14.92 -2.25
N ILE A 363 -8.83 14.08 -1.53
CA ILE A 363 -8.40 13.48 -0.26
C ILE A 363 -7.16 12.59 -0.46
N TYR A 364 -7.05 11.93 -1.61
CA TYR A 364 -5.93 11.05 -1.93
C TYR A 364 -4.72 11.83 -2.43
N ILE A 365 -4.96 12.82 -3.27
CA ILE A 365 -3.91 13.51 -4.02
C ILE A 365 -3.27 14.64 -3.20
N ALA A 366 -4.04 15.37 -2.39
CA ALA A 366 -3.51 16.43 -1.53
C ALA A 366 -2.37 15.98 -0.59
N PRO A 367 -2.51 14.91 0.22
CA PRO A 367 -1.43 14.47 1.11
C PRO A 367 -0.19 13.96 0.35
N LEU A 368 -0.34 13.41 -0.86
CA LEU A 368 0.79 13.01 -1.70
C LEU A 368 1.56 14.24 -2.22
N PHE A 369 0.85 15.27 -2.68
CA PHE A 369 1.48 16.54 -3.07
C PHE A 369 2.17 17.23 -1.90
N LEU A 370 1.55 17.25 -0.72
CA LEU A 370 2.19 17.79 0.50
C LEU A 370 3.50 17.07 0.81
N SER A 371 3.53 15.74 0.65
CA SER A 371 4.73 14.93 0.85
C SER A 371 5.83 15.22 -0.16
N ILE A 372 5.48 15.39 -1.44
CA ILE A 372 6.45 15.78 -2.49
C ILE A 372 6.99 17.19 -2.20
N ALA A 373 6.12 18.16 -1.90
CA ALA A 373 6.53 19.53 -1.58
C ALA A 373 7.46 19.57 -0.37
N TYR A 374 7.15 18.80 0.68
CA TYR A 374 8.01 18.66 1.85
C TYR A 374 9.36 18.03 1.51
N SER A 375 9.37 16.98 0.70
CA SER A 375 10.58 16.30 0.24
C SER A 375 11.54 17.24 -0.49
N ILE A 376 11.02 18.04 -1.43
CA ILE A 376 11.81 19.02 -2.19
C ILE A 376 12.38 20.06 -1.22
N LYS A 377 11.52 20.61 -0.38
CA LYS A 377 11.86 21.68 0.56
C LYS A 377 12.90 21.25 1.61
N LYS A 378 12.89 19.98 2.03
CA LYS A 378 13.85 19.41 3.00
C LYS A 378 14.99 18.61 2.35
N ARG A 379 15.07 18.57 1.01
CA ARG A 379 16.04 17.77 0.25
C ARG A 379 16.06 16.28 0.63
N LYS A 380 14.93 15.74 1.11
CA LYS A 380 14.80 14.34 1.53
C LYS A 380 14.19 13.51 0.39
N VAL A 381 14.94 13.34 -0.71
CA VAL A 381 14.50 12.70 -1.98
C VAL A 381 13.72 11.39 -1.80
N GLY A 382 14.02 10.60 -0.76
CA GLY A 382 13.29 9.36 -0.45
C GLY A 382 11.78 9.56 -0.25
N TYR A 383 11.33 10.66 0.37
CA TYR A 383 9.89 10.93 0.55
C TYR A 383 9.19 11.21 -0.78
N ALA A 384 9.83 11.94 -1.69
CA ALA A 384 9.30 12.16 -3.04
C ALA A 384 9.17 10.83 -3.80
N ILE A 385 10.19 9.99 -3.76
CA ILE A 385 10.17 8.66 -4.42
C ILE A 385 9.01 7.82 -3.87
N VAL A 386 8.90 7.71 -2.54
CA VAL A 386 7.79 7.00 -1.87
C VAL A 386 6.43 7.52 -2.34
N SER A 387 6.25 8.84 -2.38
CA SER A 387 4.97 9.47 -2.73
C SER A 387 4.61 9.25 -4.21
N VAL A 388 5.58 9.37 -5.12
CA VAL A 388 5.39 9.13 -6.55
C VAL A 388 5.06 7.66 -6.80
N ILE A 389 5.76 6.73 -6.15
CA ILE A 389 5.51 5.29 -6.32
C ILE A 389 4.15 4.91 -5.76
N LEU A 390 3.75 5.45 -4.60
CA LEU A 390 2.40 5.26 -4.07
C LEU A 390 1.33 5.81 -5.03
N PHE A 391 1.55 6.98 -5.65
CA PHE A 391 0.63 7.52 -6.65
C PHE A 391 0.50 6.61 -7.88
N VAL A 392 1.63 6.08 -8.39
CA VAL A 392 1.62 5.14 -9.51
C VAL A 392 0.87 3.86 -9.13
N LEU A 393 1.17 3.29 -7.95
CA LEU A 393 0.52 2.09 -7.41
C LEU A 393 -1.00 2.28 -7.28
N LEU A 394 -1.44 3.44 -6.76
CA LEU A 394 -2.85 3.83 -6.65
C LEU A 394 -3.54 3.98 -8.00
N THR A 395 -2.79 4.38 -9.03
CA THR A 395 -3.35 4.52 -10.37
C THR A 395 -3.62 3.15 -10.99
N VAL A 396 -2.68 2.22 -10.85
CA VAL A 396 -2.68 0.95 -11.60
C VAL A 396 -3.36 -0.21 -10.87
N THR A 397 -3.67 -0.08 -9.59
CA THR A 397 -4.20 -1.18 -8.75
C THR A 397 -5.49 -0.76 -8.07
N LYS A 398 -6.58 -1.53 -8.22
CA LYS A 398 -7.86 -1.32 -7.49
C LYS A 398 -7.74 -1.65 -6.00
N ILE A 399 -7.00 -0.80 -5.29
CA ILE A 399 -6.79 -0.77 -3.85
C ILE A 399 -7.25 0.54 -3.16
N PRO A 400 -7.99 1.49 -3.78
CA PRO A 400 -8.60 2.57 -3.02
C PRO A 400 -9.38 2.05 -1.81
N TYR A 401 -9.47 2.89 -0.78
CA TYR A 401 -10.22 2.66 0.47
C TYR A 401 -9.64 1.59 1.41
N ARG A 402 -8.59 0.86 1.02
CA ARG A 402 -7.95 -0.09 1.92
C ARG A 402 -7.16 0.63 3.00
N TYR A 403 -7.13 0.06 4.20
CA TYR A 403 -6.54 0.69 5.39
C TYR A 403 -5.06 1.02 5.24
N ILE A 404 -4.33 0.25 4.42
CA ILE A 404 -2.93 0.56 4.12
C ILE A 404 -2.79 1.90 3.37
N ILE A 405 -3.68 2.18 2.43
CA ILE A 405 -3.72 3.45 1.70
C ILE A 405 -4.16 4.58 2.63
N ILE A 406 -5.24 4.37 3.39
CA ILE A 406 -5.73 5.36 4.36
C ILE A 406 -4.62 5.73 5.37
N TYR A 407 -3.84 4.74 5.80
CA TYR A 407 -2.67 4.97 6.63
C TYR A 407 -1.61 5.84 5.92
N PHE A 408 -1.27 5.57 4.65
CA PHE A 408 -0.37 6.45 3.89
C PHE A 408 -0.92 7.87 3.72
N LEU A 409 -2.22 8.05 3.49
CA LEU A 409 -2.85 9.36 3.45
C LEU A 409 -2.67 10.10 4.79
N SER A 410 -2.85 9.39 5.91
CA SER A 410 -2.65 9.97 7.24
C SER A 410 -1.20 10.39 7.49
N ILE A 411 -0.22 9.64 6.97
CA ILE A 411 1.20 10.04 7.00
C ILE A 411 1.38 11.34 6.22
N GLY A 412 0.84 11.44 5.00
CA GLY A 412 0.96 12.65 4.19
C GLY A 412 0.31 13.88 4.85
N TRP A 413 -0.85 13.72 5.50
CA TRP A 413 -1.47 14.80 6.29
C TRP A 413 -0.65 15.17 7.52
N SER A 414 0.01 14.21 8.17
CA SER A 414 0.85 14.45 9.34
C SER A 414 2.07 15.36 9.06
N ILE A 415 2.47 15.48 7.79
CA ILE A 415 3.59 16.34 7.35
C ILE A 415 3.33 17.81 7.69
N LEU A 416 2.07 18.25 7.70
CA LEU A 416 1.71 19.60 8.13
C LEU A 416 2.16 19.91 9.57
N PHE A 417 2.37 18.88 10.39
CA PHE A 417 2.72 19.01 11.81
C PHE A 417 4.19 18.70 12.09
N MET A 418 4.95 18.25 11.09
CA MET A 418 6.39 18.08 11.25
C MET A 418 7.03 19.46 11.42
N ASN A 419 7.37 19.80 12.67
CA ASN A 419 7.98 21.10 12.99
C ASN A 419 9.22 21.33 12.12
N TRP A 420 9.18 22.46 11.44
CA TRP A 420 10.25 22.93 10.56
C TRP A 420 11.61 23.04 11.26
N ASP A 421 11.61 23.33 12.57
CA ASP A 421 12.81 23.54 13.40
C ASP A 421 13.31 22.28 14.13
N ASN A 422 12.44 21.31 14.44
CA ASN A 422 12.85 20.09 15.16
C ASN A 422 13.67 19.12 14.30
N THR A 423 13.63 19.26 12.96
CA THR A 423 14.47 18.44 12.05
C THR A 423 15.98 18.63 12.28
N LYS A 424 16.41 19.76 12.85
CA LYS A 424 17.83 19.99 13.20
C LYS A 424 18.32 19.09 14.34
N LYS A 425 17.43 18.64 15.24
CA LYS A 425 17.79 17.72 16.34
C LYS A 425 17.94 16.29 15.83
N ASP A 426 17.06 15.88 14.93
CA ASP A 426 17.17 14.60 14.25
C ASP A 426 18.46 14.55 13.42
N ASP A 427 18.70 15.55 12.56
CA ASP A 427 19.86 15.56 11.66
C ASP A 427 21.21 15.62 12.42
N LYS A 428 21.29 16.27 13.60
CA LYS A 428 22.49 16.22 14.46
C LYS A 428 22.78 14.82 15.03
N ILE A 429 21.75 14.11 15.48
CA ILE A 429 21.89 12.71 15.95
C ILE A 429 22.24 11.77 14.76
N TYR A 430 21.83 12.13 13.54
CA TYR A 430 22.17 11.39 12.32
C TYR A 430 23.61 11.64 11.85
N GLU A 431 24.14 12.86 11.93
CA GLU A 431 25.52 13.19 11.55
C GLU A 431 26.55 12.69 12.58
N GLU A 432 26.25 12.80 13.88
CA GLU A 432 27.16 12.33 14.93
C GLU A 432 27.34 10.80 14.90
N ARG A 433 26.33 10.03 14.48
CA ARG A 433 26.40 8.56 14.43
C ARG A 433 26.84 7.97 13.09
N SER A 434 26.93 8.77 12.02
CA SER A 434 27.47 8.33 10.73
C SER A 434 28.97 8.57 10.60
N ASN A 435 29.57 9.29 11.55
CA ASN A 435 31.01 9.49 11.64
C ASN A 435 31.71 8.44 12.51
N ASP A 436 30.92 7.57 13.16
CA ASP A 436 31.38 6.49 14.04
C ASP A 436 31.23 5.08 13.42
N GLU A 437 30.81 4.98 12.14
CA GLU A 437 30.78 3.76 11.31
C GLU A 437 31.48 4.03 9.97
#